data_AF-A0A7S2A2W9-F1
#
_entry.id   AF-A0A7S2A2W9-F1
#
_cell.length_a   1.000
_cell.length_b   1.000
_cell.length_c   1.000
_cell.angle_alpha   90.00
_cell.angle_beta   90.00
_cell.angle_gamma   90.00
#
_symmetry.space_group_name_H-M   'P 1'
#
loop_
_entity.id
_entity.type
_entity.pdbx_description
1 polymer ?
#
loop_
_entity_poly.entity_id
_entity_poly.type
_entity_poly.pdbx_seq_one_letter_code
_entity_poly.pdbx_strand_id
1 'polypeptide(L)'
;GDFYPRHRTEVHLRDVCSLRNVKCPFHNVGCTAVILAKDVPPHLKEFAESHLLLTADRLGEQRMQVDRMSDRISGLERDNAQLRKWLRQSDERLGNEVKEVDKKLGKVSSRLTTLERRCNSEFRSHVK
;
A
#
# COMPACT_ATOMS: atom_id res chain seq x y z
N GLY A 1 50.64 -10.09 -16.10
CA GLY A 1 49.33 -10.65 -16.49
C GLY A 1 49.00 -11.74 -15.50
N ASP A 2 47.71 -11.87 -15.15
CA ASP A 2 47.27 -12.85 -14.15
C ASP A 2 47.29 -14.27 -14.74
N PHE A 3 47.66 -15.27 -13.93
CA PHE A 3 47.71 -16.67 -14.37
C PHE A 3 46.50 -17.44 -13.85
N TYR A 4 45.73 -18.02 -14.76
CA TYR A 4 44.56 -18.84 -14.42
C TYR A 4 44.36 -19.98 -15.44
N PRO A 5 43.76 -21.12 -15.03
CA PRO A 5 43.48 -22.22 -15.95
C PRO A 5 42.50 -21.83 -17.06
N ARG A 6 42.72 -22.31 -18.29
CA ARG A 6 41.87 -21.98 -19.46
C ARG A 6 40.38 -22.25 -19.23
N HIS A 7 40.02 -23.33 -18.53
CA HIS A 7 38.62 -23.66 -18.23
C HIS A 7 37.94 -22.63 -17.30
N ARG A 8 38.70 -21.73 -16.65
CA ARG A 8 38.19 -20.65 -15.80
C ARG A 8 38.22 -19.28 -16.46
N THR A 9 38.49 -19.21 -17.77
CA THR A 9 38.62 -17.94 -18.48
C THR A 9 37.37 -17.08 -18.37
N GLU A 10 36.19 -17.67 -18.58
CA GLU A 10 34.93 -16.92 -18.50
C GLU A 10 34.68 -16.34 -17.10
N VAL A 11 34.92 -17.15 -16.06
CA VAL A 11 34.78 -16.72 -14.66
C VAL A 11 35.80 -15.62 -14.34
N HIS A 12 37.04 -15.75 -14.81
CA HIS A 12 38.05 -14.72 -14.61
C HIS A 12 37.63 -13.41 -15.29
N LEU A 13 37.29 -13.44 -16.59
CA LEU A 13 36.92 -12.23 -17.34
C LEU A 13 35.71 -11.51 -16.74
N ARG A 14 34.72 -12.26 -16.25
CA ARG A 14 33.52 -11.70 -15.64
C ARG A 14 33.76 -11.20 -14.21
N ASP A 15 34.46 -11.98 -13.38
CA ASP A 15 34.39 -11.83 -11.92
C ASP A 15 35.70 -11.33 -11.28
N VAL A 16 36.85 -11.50 -11.94
CA VAL A 16 38.18 -11.29 -11.32
C VAL A 16 39.08 -10.34 -12.12
N CYS A 17 38.98 -10.33 -13.44
CA CYS A 17 39.91 -9.66 -14.32
C CYS A 17 40.01 -8.17 -14.01
N SER A 18 41.22 -7.69 -13.78
CA SER A 18 41.51 -6.28 -13.50
C SER A 18 41.23 -5.37 -14.71
N LEU A 19 41.19 -5.94 -15.92
CA LEU A 19 40.91 -5.26 -17.18
C LEU A 19 39.45 -5.40 -17.63
N ARG A 20 38.56 -5.94 -16.79
CA ARG A 20 37.13 -5.94 -17.12
C ARG A 20 36.54 -4.55 -16.93
N ASN A 21 35.53 -4.23 -17.73
CA ASN A 21 34.71 -3.04 -17.53
C ASN A 21 33.77 -3.25 -16.34
N VAL A 22 33.74 -2.29 -15.43
CA VAL A 22 32.83 -2.23 -14.29
C VAL A 22 32.18 -0.86 -14.22
N LYS A 23 30.96 -0.82 -13.68
CA LYS A 23 30.30 0.44 -13.34
C LYS A 23 30.95 1.02 -12.09
N CYS A 24 31.00 2.35 -11.99
CA CYS A 24 31.39 3.02 -10.76
C CYS A 24 30.50 2.56 -9.58
N PRO A 25 31.05 2.36 -8.37
CA PRO A 25 30.28 2.05 -7.17
C PRO A 25 29.13 3.04 -6.87
N PHE A 26 29.27 4.30 -7.30
CA PHE A 26 28.25 5.36 -7.15
C PHE A 26 27.23 5.39 -8.31
N HIS A 27 27.10 4.31 -9.08
CA HIS A 27 26.18 4.27 -10.22
C HIS A 27 24.71 4.47 -9.83
N ASN A 28 24.32 3.92 -8.68
CA ASN A 28 22.97 4.04 -8.13
C ASN A 28 22.60 5.46 -7.66
N VAL A 29 23.59 6.33 -7.45
CA VAL A 29 23.37 7.75 -7.10
C VAL A 29 23.61 8.69 -8.29
N GLY A 30 23.89 8.15 -9.48
CA GLY A 30 23.93 8.94 -10.72
C GLY A 30 25.27 8.95 -11.46
N CYS A 31 26.32 8.28 -10.96
CA CYS A 31 27.57 8.19 -11.71
C CYS A 31 27.43 7.23 -12.91
N THR A 32 27.63 7.71 -14.12
CA THR A 32 27.48 6.91 -15.35
C THR A 32 28.79 6.29 -15.85
N ALA A 33 29.90 6.51 -15.13
CA ALA A 33 31.21 6.03 -15.54
C ALA A 33 31.28 4.49 -15.61
N VAL A 34 31.81 4.02 -16.74
CA VAL A 34 32.21 2.62 -16.96
C VAL A 34 33.73 2.63 -17.14
N ILE A 35 34.43 1.96 -16.23
CA ILE A 35 35.89 2.02 -16.10
C ILE A 35 36.46 0.62 -15.93
N LEU A 36 37.78 0.46 -16.10
CA LEU A 36 38.42 -0.82 -15.81
C LEU A 36 38.42 -1.08 -14.30
N ALA A 37 38.29 -2.34 -13.89
CA ALA A 37 38.29 -2.71 -12.48
C ALA A 37 39.53 -2.20 -11.72
N LYS A 38 40.71 -2.21 -12.36
CA LYS A 38 41.95 -1.64 -11.80
C LYS A 38 41.92 -0.13 -11.60
N ASP A 39 41.10 0.59 -12.37
CA ASP A 39 41.03 2.06 -12.40
C ASP A 39 39.91 2.58 -11.49
N VAL A 40 39.19 1.70 -10.79
CA VAL A 40 38.20 2.11 -9.77
C VAL A 40 38.84 2.93 -8.65
N PRO A 41 39.93 2.51 -7.99
CA PRO A 41 40.53 3.32 -6.92
C PRO A 41 40.96 4.75 -7.34
N PRO A 42 41.69 4.96 -8.46
CA PRO A 42 42.04 6.32 -8.88
C PRO A 42 40.81 7.14 -9.27
N HIS A 43 39.81 6.55 -9.96
CA HIS A 43 38.55 7.23 -10.26
C HIS A 43 37.81 7.69 -8.98
N LEU A 44 37.72 6.83 -7.97
CA LEU A 44 37.08 7.19 -6.70
C LEU A 44 37.79 8.36 -6.00
N LYS A 45 39.12 8.42 -6.11
CA LYS A 45 39.93 9.49 -5.52
C LYS A 45 39.78 10.81 -6.29
N GLU A 46 39.83 10.75 -7.61
CA GLU A 46 39.76 11.93 -8.49
C GLU A 46 38.39 12.60 -8.45
N PHE A 47 37.32 11.81 -8.42
CA PHE A 47 35.94 12.31 -8.49
C PHE A 47 35.22 12.26 -7.14
N ALA A 48 35.96 12.25 -6.02
CA ALA A 48 35.40 12.14 -4.68
C ALA A 48 34.35 13.23 -4.38
N GLU A 49 34.66 14.49 -4.72
CA GLU A 49 33.75 15.63 -4.50
C GLU A 49 32.46 15.49 -5.32
N SER A 50 32.57 15.12 -6.60
CA SER A 50 31.41 14.88 -7.46
C SER A 50 30.52 13.75 -6.93
N HIS A 51 31.12 12.65 -6.44
CA HIS A 51 30.37 11.55 -5.83
C HIS A 51 29.67 11.97 -4.54
N LEU A 52 30.32 12.82 -3.72
CA LEU A 52 29.70 13.37 -2.51
C LEU A 52 28.50 14.26 -2.85
N LEU A 53 28.61 15.13 -3.86
CA LEU A 53 27.50 15.97 -4.30
C LEU A 53 26.32 15.15 -4.82
N LEU A 54 26.57 14.15 -5.68
CA LEU A 54 25.54 13.23 -6.17
C LEU A 54 24.86 12.48 -5.02
N THR A 55 25.63 12.05 -4.04
CA THR A 55 25.10 11.35 -2.86
C THR A 55 24.25 12.28 -1.99
N ALA A 56 24.71 13.51 -1.75
CA ALA A 56 23.99 14.49 -0.95
C ALA A 56 22.66 14.89 -1.60
N ASP A 57 22.66 15.12 -2.92
CA ASP A 57 21.46 15.41 -3.69
C ASP A 57 20.46 14.24 -3.60
N ARG A 58 20.94 13.02 -3.85
CA ARG A 58 20.10 11.81 -3.78
C ARG A 58 19.52 11.58 -2.38
N LEU A 59 20.28 11.84 -1.33
CA LEU A 59 19.79 11.77 0.06
C LEU A 59 18.74 12.83 0.34
N GLY A 60 18.91 14.05 -0.20
CA GLY A 60 17.90 15.12 -0.12
C GLY A 60 16.58 14.72 -0.79
N GLU A 61 16.65 14.16 -2.00
CA GLU A 61 15.47 13.62 -2.70
C GLU A 61 14.78 12.52 -1.90
N GLN A 62 15.56 11.56 -1.39
CA GLN A 62 15.03 10.44 -0.60
C GLN A 62 14.35 10.94 0.67
N ARG A 63 14.95 11.92 1.37
CA ARG A 63 14.33 12.54 2.55
C ARG A 63 12.99 13.17 2.20
N MET A 64 12.91 13.96 1.12
CA MET A 64 11.64 14.55 0.68
C MET A 64 10.59 13.49 0.35
N GLN A 65 10.99 12.36 -0.25
CA GLN A 65 10.07 11.25 -0.52
C GLN A 65 9.57 10.61 0.77
N VAL A 66 10.45 10.38 1.75
CA VAL A 66 10.09 9.84 3.07
C VAL A 66 9.12 10.76 3.80
N ASP A 67 9.39 12.06 3.81
CA ASP A 67 8.52 13.06 4.47
C ASP A 67 7.12 13.06 3.82
N ARG A 68 7.05 13.09 2.48
CA ARG A 68 5.76 13.00 1.76
C ARG A 68 5.01 11.70 2.03
N MET A 69 5.72 10.57 2.12
CA MET A 69 5.09 9.29 2.45
C MET A 69 4.53 9.31 3.88
N SER A 70 5.28 9.87 4.83
CA SER A 70 4.85 10.04 6.23
C SER A 70 3.59 10.89 6.34
N ASP A 71 3.55 12.03 5.64
CA ASP A 71 2.38 12.92 5.60
C ASP A 71 1.15 12.21 5.01
N ARG A 72 1.36 11.45 3.93
CA ARG A 72 0.29 10.69 3.29
C ARG A 72 -0.24 9.56 4.17
N ILE A 73 0.62 8.84 4.88
CA ILE A 73 0.23 7.81 5.85
C ILE A 73 -0.61 8.46 6.95
N SER A 74 -0.13 9.57 7.53
CA SER A 74 -0.85 10.30 8.57
C SER A 74 -2.23 10.79 8.09
N GLY A 75 -2.33 11.25 6.83
CA GLY A 75 -3.60 11.58 6.20
C GLY A 75 -4.55 10.38 6.11
N LEU A 76 -4.07 9.27 5.56
CA LEU A 76 -4.86 8.05 5.39
C LEU A 76 -5.30 7.44 6.73
N GLU A 77 -4.51 7.57 7.78
CA GLU A 77 -4.87 7.13 9.13
C GLU A 77 -6.03 7.96 9.71
N ARG A 78 -5.99 9.29 9.53
CA ARG A 78 -7.09 10.19 9.93
C ARG A 78 -8.37 9.87 9.16
N ASP A 79 -8.28 9.72 7.84
CA ASP A 79 -9.43 9.39 7.00
C ASP A 79 -10.03 8.04 7.39
N ASN A 80 -9.19 7.02 7.63
CA ASN A 80 -9.65 5.72 8.12
C ASN A 80 -10.35 5.82 9.47
N ALA A 81 -9.82 6.60 10.42
CA ALA A 81 -10.44 6.79 11.72
C ALA A 81 -11.82 7.45 11.58
N GLN A 82 -11.95 8.45 10.70
CA GLN A 82 -13.20 9.13 10.41
C GLN A 82 -14.21 8.19 9.73
N LEU A 83 -13.80 7.44 8.72
CA LEU A 83 -14.64 6.46 8.03
C LEU A 83 -15.14 5.38 8.99
N ARG A 84 -14.28 4.86 9.87
CA ARG A 84 -14.68 3.90 10.91
C ARG A 84 -15.68 4.49 11.90
N LYS A 85 -15.56 5.78 12.24
CA LYS A 85 -16.54 6.47 13.08
C LYS A 85 -17.89 6.60 12.35
N TRP A 86 -17.87 7.05 11.11
CA TRP A 86 -19.08 7.21 10.30
C TRP A 86 -19.80 5.88 10.07
N LEU A 87 -19.04 4.81 9.76
CA LEU A 87 -19.57 3.47 9.59
C LEU A 87 -20.31 2.99 10.85
N ARG A 88 -19.71 3.15 12.04
CA ARG A 88 -20.35 2.81 13.32
C ARG A 88 -21.65 3.59 13.56
N GLN A 89 -21.63 4.89 13.32
CA GLN A 89 -22.82 5.74 13.50
C GLN A 89 -23.93 5.36 12.53
N SER A 90 -23.59 5.05 11.27
CA SER A 90 -24.56 4.63 10.27
C SER A 90 -25.15 3.25 10.61
N ASP A 91 -24.32 2.32 11.08
CA ASP A 91 -24.74 0.98 11.47
C ASP A 91 -25.71 1.03 12.68
N GLU A 92 -25.39 1.84 13.69
CA GLU A 92 -26.28 2.07 14.83
C GLU A 92 -27.62 2.70 14.41
N ARG A 93 -27.59 3.71 13.53
CA ARG A 93 -28.80 4.34 13.00
C ARG A 93 -29.67 3.33 12.24
N LEU A 94 -29.08 2.58 11.32
CA LEU A 94 -29.78 1.54 10.56
C LEU A 94 -30.34 0.46 11.48
N GLY A 95 -29.59 0.04 12.50
CA GLY A 95 -30.06 -0.92 13.50
C GLY A 95 -31.29 -0.40 14.27
N ASN A 96 -31.34 0.89 14.60
CA ASN A 96 -32.50 1.50 15.25
C ASN A 96 -33.71 1.61 14.30
N GLU A 97 -33.48 1.97 13.03
CA GLU A 97 -34.52 2.01 12.00
C GLU A 97 -35.13 0.62 11.77
N VAL A 98 -34.31 -0.42 11.67
CA VAL A 98 -34.77 -1.81 11.53
C VAL A 98 -35.63 -2.22 12.72
N LYS A 99 -35.22 -1.93 13.95
CA LYS A 99 -36.02 -2.21 15.16
C LYS A 99 -37.37 -1.50 15.14
N GLU A 100 -37.43 -0.25 14.69
CA GLU A 100 -38.69 0.48 14.59
C GLU A 100 -39.60 -0.07 13.49
N VAL A 101 -39.04 -0.42 12.33
CA VAL A 101 -39.79 -1.07 11.26
C VAL A 101 -40.35 -2.42 11.74
N ASP A 102 -39.55 -3.22 12.45
CA ASP A 102 -39.99 -4.51 13.00
C ASP A 102 -41.13 -4.37 14.01
N LYS A 103 -41.05 -3.40 14.93
CA LYS A 103 -42.17 -3.07 15.84
C LYS A 103 -43.44 -2.68 15.10
N LYS A 104 -43.32 -1.83 14.07
CA LYS A 104 -44.46 -1.40 13.25
C LYS A 104 -45.06 -2.59 12.50
N LEU A 105 -44.22 -3.46 11.93
CA LEU A 105 -44.64 -4.68 11.26
C LEU A 105 -45.38 -5.62 12.21
N GLY A 106 -44.87 -5.83 13.43
CA GLY A 106 -45.54 -6.61 14.47
C GLY A 106 -46.93 -6.06 14.85
N LYS A 107 -47.06 -4.72 14.96
CA LYS A 107 -48.36 -4.06 15.21
C LYS A 107 -49.34 -4.21 14.04
N VAL A 108 -48.85 -4.12 12.80
CA VAL A 108 -49.69 -4.31 11.60
C VAL A 108 -50.15 -5.77 11.51
N SER A 109 -49.25 -6.72 11.76
CA SER A 109 -49.55 -8.15 11.77
C SER A 109 -50.63 -8.49 12.82
N SER A 110 -50.51 -7.99 14.05
CA SER A 110 -51.54 -8.24 15.09
C SER A 110 -52.90 -7.64 14.74
N ARG A 111 -52.94 -6.45 14.13
CA ARG A 111 -54.18 -5.85 13.62
C ARG A 111 -54.80 -6.68 12.49
N LEU A 112 -53.98 -7.19 11.58
CA LEU A 112 -54.43 -8.05 10.48
C LEU A 112 -55.09 -9.33 11.02
N THR A 113 -54.41 -10.04 11.93
CA THR A 113 -54.97 -11.27 12.53
C THR A 113 -56.28 -11.00 13.30
N THR A 114 -56.41 -9.83 13.91
CA THR A 114 -57.64 -9.42 14.61
C THR A 114 -58.78 -9.18 13.63
N LEU A 115 -58.51 -8.47 12.52
CA LEU A 115 -59.47 -8.23 11.45
C LEU A 115 -59.90 -9.53 10.78
N GLU A 116 -58.97 -10.46 10.50
CA GLU A 116 -59.25 -11.78 9.95
C GLU A 116 -60.19 -12.59 10.86
N ARG A 117 -59.92 -12.61 12.17
CA ARG A 117 -60.81 -13.28 13.15
C ARG A 117 -62.20 -12.68 13.16
N ARG A 118 -62.30 -11.34 13.16
CA ARG A 118 -63.58 -10.63 13.15
C ARG A 118 -64.37 -10.93 11.88
N CYS A 119 -63.73 -10.83 10.71
CA CYS A 119 -64.34 -11.15 9.43
C CYS A 119 -64.86 -12.60 9.39
N ASN A 120 -64.05 -13.57 9.84
CA ASN A 120 -64.46 -14.96 9.95
C ASN A 120 -65.66 -15.18 10.89
N SER A 121 -65.72 -14.43 12.00
CA SER A 121 -66.86 -14.51 12.94
C SER A 121 -68.14 -13.93 12.35
N GLU A 122 -68.06 -12.77 11.68
CA GLU A 122 -69.18 -12.12 11.01
C GLU A 122 -69.72 -12.99 9.85
N PHE A 123 -68.83 -13.58 9.04
CA PHE A 123 -69.22 -14.53 8.01
C PHE A 123 -69.94 -15.76 8.58
N ARG A 124 -69.44 -16.35 9.67
CA ARG A 124 -70.09 -17.50 10.31
C ARG A 124 -71.46 -17.17 10.90
N SER A 125 -71.69 -15.93 11.35
CA SER A 125 -73.00 -15.51 11.84
C SER A 125 -74.05 -15.31 10.75
N HIS A 126 -73.63 -15.04 9.51
CA HIS A 126 -74.53 -14.83 8.36
C HIS A 126 -74.84 -16.11 7.55
N VAL A 127 -74.25 -17.26 7.89
CA VAL A 127 -74.46 -18.56 7.22
C VAL A 127 -75.45 -19.46 8.02
N LYS A 128 -76.20 -18.90 8.97
CA LYS A 128 -77.35 -19.56 9.62
C LYS A 128 -78.65 -18.88 9.17
#